data_AF-W9GSM5-F1
#
_entry.id   AF-W9GSM5-F1
#
_cell.length_a   1.000
_cell.length_b   1.000
_cell.length_c   1.000
_cell.angle_alpha   90.00
_cell.angle_beta   90.00
_cell.angle_gamma   90.00
#
_symmetry.space_group_name_H-M   'P 1'
#
loop_
_entity.id
_entity.type
_entity.pdbx_description
1 polymer ?
#
loop_
_entity_poly.entity_id
_entity_poly.type
_entity_poly.pdbx_seq_one_letter_code
_entity_poly.pdbx_strand_id
1 'polypeptide(L)'
;MATHFNTPGAHTPAAPPGAAAAAARSRGNPTLTWIALAAALLLALVAPFQLYPVFLAKALCFALFACAFNLLIGYVGLLSFGHAAFFGSAAYVTAHAIKVWGLTPELGILLGVVTAA
;
A
#
# COMPACT_ATOMS: atom_id res chain seq x y z
N MET A 1 -49.84 -6.94 -49.26
CA MET A 1 -49.19 -7.40 -50.51
C MET A 1 -48.43 -6.18 -51.04
N ALA A 2 -47.13 -6.01 -50.88
CA ALA A 2 -46.04 -6.97 -50.93
C ALA A 2 -45.02 -6.75 -49.79
N THR A 3 -44.59 -7.88 -49.23
CA THR A 3 -43.38 -8.09 -48.45
C THR A 3 -42.14 -7.79 -49.29
N HIS A 4 -41.31 -6.84 -48.86
CA HIS A 4 -40.01 -6.52 -49.46
C HIS A 4 -39.10 -5.98 -48.34
N PHE A 5 -37.86 -6.39 -48.12
CA PHE A 5 -37.08 -7.53 -48.54
C PHE A 5 -35.94 -7.55 -47.50
N ASN A 6 -35.77 -8.67 -46.80
CA ASN A 6 -34.62 -8.88 -45.93
C ASN A 6 -33.39 -9.16 -46.81
N THR A 7 -32.38 -8.30 -46.76
CA THR A 7 -31.06 -8.60 -47.31
C THR A 7 -30.06 -8.63 -46.15
N PRO A 8 -29.60 -9.81 -45.70
CA PRO A 8 -28.47 -9.89 -44.79
C PRO A 8 -27.19 -9.62 -45.59
N GLY A 9 -26.67 -8.39 -45.48
CA GLY A 9 -25.34 -8.04 -45.98
C GLY A 9 -24.28 -8.83 -45.21
N ALA A 10 -23.65 -9.78 -45.87
CA ALA A 10 -22.48 -10.48 -45.39
C ALA A 10 -21.29 -9.52 -45.32
N HIS A 11 -21.15 -8.78 -44.21
CA HIS A 11 -19.90 -8.17 -43.84
C HIS A 11 -19.03 -9.22 -43.16
N THR A 12 -18.11 -9.81 -43.91
CA THR A 12 -16.99 -10.57 -43.38
C THR A 12 -16.16 -9.64 -42.47
N PRO A 13 -16.06 -9.88 -41.15
CA PRO A 13 -15.07 -9.16 -40.35
C PRO A 13 -13.70 -9.71 -40.76
N ALA A 14 -12.93 -8.93 -41.50
CA ALA A 14 -11.50 -9.17 -41.66
C ALA A 14 -10.87 -9.13 -40.26
N ALA A 15 -10.36 -10.27 -39.79
CA ALA A 15 -9.70 -10.36 -38.50
C ALA A 15 -8.50 -9.38 -38.44
N PRO A 16 -8.31 -8.66 -37.33
CA PRO A 16 -7.36 -7.55 -37.25
C PRO A 16 -5.90 -8.04 -37.35
N PRO A 17 -5.02 -7.34 -38.09
CA PRO A 17 -3.57 -7.63 -38.19
C PRO A 17 -2.79 -7.45 -36.86
N GLY A 18 -3.47 -7.23 -35.73
CA GLY A 18 -2.88 -7.05 -34.40
C GLY A 18 -2.92 -8.26 -33.46
N ALA A 19 -3.66 -9.33 -33.81
CA ALA A 19 -3.75 -10.53 -32.95
C ALA A 19 -2.41 -11.30 -32.86
N ALA A 20 -1.59 -11.24 -33.92
CA ALA A 20 -0.26 -11.84 -33.94
C ALA A 20 0.77 -11.06 -33.10
N ALA A 21 0.65 -9.72 -33.03
CA ALA A 21 1.57 -8.88 -32.26
C ALA A 21 1.40 -9.05 -30.73
N ALA A 22 0.17 -9.27 -30.26
CA ALA A 22 -0.12 -9.54 -28.85
C ALA A 22 0.37 -10.93 -28.37
N ALA A 23 0.71 -11.84 -29.28
CA ALA A 23 1.28 -13.15 -28.98
C ALA A 23 2.81 -13.09 -28.76
N ALA A 24 3.46 -11.98 -29.10
CA ALA A 24 4.83 -11.66 -28.70
C ALA A 24 4.90 -11.17 -27.25
N ARG A 25 4.08 -11.78 -26.37
CA ARG A 25 4.29 -11.76 -24.92
C ARG A 25 5.71 -12.20 -24.70
N SER A 26 6.52 -11.26 -24.22
CA SER A 26 7.89 -11.41 -23.80
C SER A 26 8.19 -12.87 -23.50
N ARG A 27 8.97 -13.51 -24.36
CA ARG A 27 9.55 -14.82 -24.10
C ARG A 27 10.67 -14.61 -23.08
N GLY A 28 10.30 -14.10 -21.92
CA GLY A 28 11.18 -13.90 -20.79
C GLY A 28 11.74 -15.25 -20.42
N ASN A 29 13.05 -15.28 -20.18
CA ASN A 29 13.77 -16.49 -19.86
C ASN A 29 13.01 -17.28 -18.78
N PRO A 30 12.49 -18.49 -19.07
CA PRO A 30 11.67 -19.24 -18.11
C PRO A 30 12.48 -19.53 -16.85
N THR A 31 13.81 -19.69 -16.95
CA THR A 31 14.66 -19.87 -15.77
C THR A 31 14.69 -18.64 -14.89
N LEU A 32 14.64 -17.42 -15.45
CA LEU A 32 14.56 -16.19 -14.66
C LEU A 32 13.20 -16.07 -13.98
N THR A 33 12.11 -16.44 -14.66
CA THR A 33 10.76 -16.51 -14.07
C THR A 33 10.69 -17.55 -12.96
N TRP A 34 11.31 -18.72 -13.15
CA TRP A 34 11.39 -19.77 -12.14
C TRP A 34 12.28 -19.39 -10.95
N ILE A 35 13.40 -18.70 -11.17
CA ILE A 35 14.25 -18.15 -10.11
C ILE A 35 13.49 -17.06 -9.34
N ALA A 36 12.77 -16.17 -10.03
CA ALA A 36 11.94 -15.14 -9.41
C ALA A 36 10.80 -15.74 -8.58
N LEU A 37 10.14 -16.79 -9.09
CA LEU A 37 9.12 -17.54 -8.35
C LEU A 37 9.69 -18.29 -7.15
N ALA A 38 10.84 -18.95 -7.30
CA ALA A 38 11.51 -19.64 -6.20
C ALA A 38 11.98 -18.66 -5.12
N ALA A 39 12.51 -17.49 -5.52
CA ALA A 39 12.87 -16.41 -4.62
C ALA A 39 11.65 -15.82 -3.90
N ALA A 40 10.54 -15.59 -4.62
CA ALA A 40 9.28 -15.12 -4.03
C ALA A 40 8.68 -16.14 -3.05
N LEU A 41 8.77 -17.43 -3.36
CA LEU A 41 8.31 -18.52 -2.51
C LEU A 41 9.20 -18.66 -1.26
N LEU A 42 10.52 -18.56 -1.41
CA LEU A 42 11.46 -18.54 -0.28
C LEU A 42 11.21 -17.33 0.62
N LEU A 43 10.97 -16.15 0.04
CA LEU A 43 10.62 -14.94 0.79
C LEU A 43 9.29 -15.12 1.54
N ALA A 44 8.29 -15.73 0.90
CA ALA A 44 7.00 -16.06 1.51
C ALA A 44 7.11 -17.13 2.61
N LEU A 45 8.10 -18.01 2.55
CA LEU A 45 8.32 -19.09 3.53
C LEU A 45 9.18 -18.65 4.73
N VAL A 46 10.12 -17.72 4.52
CA VAL A 46 10.92 -17.08 5.58
C VAL A 46 10.12 -15.98 6.30
N ALA A 47 9.17 -15.35 5.61
CA ALA A 47 8.28 -14.33 6.18
C ALA A 47 7.54 -14.78 7.46
N PRO A 48 6.85 -15.93 7.52
CA PRO A 48 5.95 -16.24 8.64
C PRO A 48 6.64 -16.38 10.01
N PHE A 49 7.94 -16.64 10.09
CA PHE A 49 8.61 -16.83 11.39
C PHE A 49 9.10 -15.53 12.06
N GLN A 50 9.35 -14.47 11.28
CA GLN A 50 9.79 -13.15 11.81
C GLN A 50 8.81 -12.01 11.53
N LEU A 51 7.99 -12.09 10.47
CA LEU A 51 7.03 -11.04 10.14
C LEU A 51 5.72 -11.12 10.94
N TYR A 52 5.28 -12.29 11.40
CA TYR A 52 3.88 -12.47 11.84
C TYR A 52 3.38 -11.42 12.85
N PRO A 53 4.10 -11.10 13.94
CA PRO A 53 3.65 -10.08 14.89
C PRO A 53 4.02 -8.66 14.43
N VAL A 54 5.23 -8.47 13.90
CA VAL A 54 5.81 -7.15 13.64
C VAL A 54 5.23 -6.50 12.38
N PHE A 55 5.01 -7.29 11.33
CA PHE A 55 4.40 -6.85 10.09
C PHE A 55 2.91 -6.59 10.29
N LEU A 56 2.19 -7.51 10.93
CA LEU A 56 0.77 -7.35 11.21
C LEU A 56 0.51 -6.14 12.11
N ALA A 57 1.31 -5.95 13.17
CA ALA A 57 1.20 -4.77 14.03
C ALA A 57 1.42 -3.46 13.26
N LYS A 58 2.44 -3.40 12.39
CA LYS A 58 2.70 -2.21 11.54
C LYS A 58 1.55 -1.96 10.56
N ALA A 59 1.05 -3.00 9.88
CA ALA A 59 -0.06 -2.90 8.94
C ALA A 59 -1.36 -2.44 9.61
N LEU A 60 -1.71 -3.00 10.79
CA LEU A 60 -2.86 -2.56 11.57
C LEU A 60 -2.71 -1.12 12.05
N CYS A 61 -1.51 -0.71 12.47
CA CYS A 61 -1.24 0.68 12.87
C CYS A 61 -1.52 1.68 11.74
N PHE A 62 -1.01 1.40 10.53
CA PHE A 62 -1.31 2.22 9.34
C PHE A 62 -2.79 2.19 8.96
N ALA A 63 -3.45 1.03 9.07
CA ALA A 63 -4.88 0.90 8.78
C ALA A 63 -5.76 1.71 9.76
N LEU A 64 -5.44 1.70 11.06
CA LEU A 64 -6.15 2.51 12.06
C LEU A 64 -5.93 4.01 11.81
N PHE A 65 -4.73 4.42 11.42
CA PHE A 65 -4.42 5.81 11.05
C PHE A 65 -5.26 6.25 9.85
N ALA A 66 -5.22 5.49 8.75
CA ALA A 66 -6.03 5.76 7.56
C ALA A 66 -7.53 5.78 7.87
N CYS A 67 -8.02 4.87 8.71
CA CYS A 67 -9.41 4.83 9.13
C CYS A 67 -9.78 6.07 9.96
N ALA A 68 -8.96 6.47 10.93
CA ALA A 68 -9.20 7.67 11.73
C ALA A 68 -9.28 8.93 10.85
N PHE A 69 -8.37 9.11 9.88
CA PHE A 69 -8.46 10.24 8.95
C PHE A 69 -9.63 10.13 7.97
N ASN A 70 -9.98 8.93 7.52
CA ASN A 70 -11.17 8.70 6.69
C ASN A 70 -12.47 9.04 7.46
N LEU A 71 -12.55 8.71 8.75
CA LEU A 71 -13.68 9.07 9.61
C LEU A 71 -13.72 10.57 9.90
N LEU A 72 -12.57 11.21 10.08
CA LEU A 72 -12.48 12.65 10.31
C LEU A 72 -12.81 13.48 9.05
N ILE A 73 -12.27 13.12 7.88
CA ILE A 73 -12.55 13.80 6.58
C ILE A 73 -13.96 13.48 6.09
N GLY A 74 -14.37 12.22 6.19
CA GLY A 74 -15.63 11.74 5.62
C GLY A 74 -16.85 11.93 6.53
N TYR A 75 -16.68 11.91 7.85
CA TYR A 75 -17.80 11.92 8.81
C TYR A 75 -17.84 13.16 9.71
N VAL A 76 -16.69 13.73 10.10
CA VAL A 76 -16.62 14.85 11.06
C VAL A 76 -16.49 16.21 10.36
N GLY A 77 -16.02 16.26 9.12
CA GLY A 77 -16.01 17.47 8.28
C GLY A 77 -15.12 18.64 8.77
N LEU A 78 -14.42 18.47 9.89
CA LEU A 78 -13.58 19.48 10.54
C LEU A 78 -12.22 18.87 10.91
N LEU A 79 -11.25 18.93 9.99
CA LEU A 79 -9.92 18.36 10.21
C LEU A 79 -8.99 19.36 10.91
N SER A 80 -9.23 19.62 12.20
CA SER A 80 -8.33 20.43 13.02
C SER A 80 -7.63 19.57 14.07
N PHE A 81 -6.57 18.85 13.66
CA PHE A 81 -5.74 18.01 14.54
C PHE A 81 -4.32 18.53 14.70
N GLY A 82 -4.03 19.79 14.35
CA GLY A 82 -2.68 20.36 14.42
C GLY A 82 -2.02 20.19 15.79
N HIS A 83 -2.79 20.41 16.86
CA HIS A 83 -2.29 20.24 18.23
C HIS A 83 -2.02 18.75 18.58
N ALA A 84 -2.87 17.84 18.11
CA ALA A 84 -2.69 16.40 18.32
C ALA A 84 -1.49 15.84 17.53
N ALA A 85 -1.23 16.37 16.33
CA ALA A 85 -0.07 16.00 15.52
C ALA A 85 1.24 16.39 16.23
N PHE A 86 1.30 17.60 16.80
CA PHE A 86 2.46 18.10 17.54
C PHE A 86 2.71 17.33 18.85
N PHE A 87 1.65 16.98 19.57
CA PHE A 87 1.73 16.12 20.75
C PHE A 87 2.25 14.70 20.39
N GLY A 88 1.78 14.14 19.27
CA GLY A 88 2.24 12.85 18.76
C GLY A 88 3.74 12.83 18.44
N SER A 89 4.26 13.87 17.79
CA SER A 89 5.70 13.99 17.52
C SER A 89 6.54 14.16 18.79
N ALA A 90 6.09 14.97 19.76
CA ALA A 90 6.78 15.10 21.05
C ALA A 90 6.82 13.79 21.83
N ALA A 91 5.71 13.06 21.89
CA ALA A 91 5.64 11.76 22.57
C ALA A 91 6.57 10.73 21.91
N TYR A 92 6.65 10.72 20.57
CA TYR A 92 7.57 9.85 19.84
C TYR A 92 9.03 10.18 20.15
N VAL A 93 9.43 11.46 20.07
CA VAL A 93 10.81 11.88 20.36
C VAL A 93 11.19 11.63 21.81
N THR A 94 10.27 11.90 22.76
CA THR A 94 10.46 11.58 24.18
C THR A 94 10.70 10.09 24.39
N ALA A 95 9.83 9.24 23.84
CA ALA A 95 9.97 7.80 23.94
C ALA A 95 11.25 7.28 23.28
N HIS A 96 11.67 7.89 22.17
CA HIS A 96 12.91 7.54 21.48
C HIS A 96 14.15 7.95 22.28
N ALA A 97 14.17 9.14 22.88
CA ALA A 97 15.26 9.63 23.73
C ALA A 97 15.45 8.75 24.97
N ILE A 98 14.36 8.35 25.63
CA ILE A 98 14.40 7.47 26.80
C ILE A 98 14.85 6.05 26.39
N LYS A 99 14.33 5.51 25.29
CA LYS A 99 14.59 4.12 24.87
C LYS A 99 15.97 3.92 24.24
N VAL A 100 16.45 4.86 23.41
CA VAL A 100 17.69 4.68 22.64
C VAL A 100 18.88 5.33 23.34
N TRP A 101 18.69 6.50 23.95
CA TRP A 101 19.80 7.26 24.53
C TRP A 101 19.95 7.00 26.04
N GLY A 102 18.99 6.30 26.66
CA GLY A 102 19.01 6.02 28.10
C GLY A 102 19.01 7.29 28.96
N LEU A 103 18.64 8.42 28.38
CA LEU A 103 18.57 9.69 29.07
C LEU A 103 17.54 9.61 30.20
N THR A 104 17.80 10.36 31.27
CA THR A 104 16.84 10.42 32.36
C THR A 104 15.50 10.95 31.85
N PRO A 105 14.37 10.47 32.40
CA PRO A 105 13.05 10.87 31.94
C PRO A 105 12.85 12.40 31.90
N GLU A 106 13.54 13.15 32.77
CA GLU A 106 13.46 14.62 32.75
C GLU A 106 14.02 15.22 31.44
N LEU A 107 15.17 14.74 30.96
CA LEU A 107 15.76 15.18 29.70
C LEU A 107 14.95 14.68 28.49
N GLY A 108 14.38 13.48 28.57
CA GLY A 108 13.48 12.96 27.54
C GLY A 108 12.26 13.85 27.33
N ILE A 109 11.63 14.30 28.43
CA ILE A 109 10.46 15.20 28.38
C ILE A 109 10.85 16.58 27.86
N LEU A 110 11.98 17.13 28.31
CA LEU A 110 12.48 18.43 27.80
C LEU A 110 12.71 18.41 26.29
N LEU A 111 13.32 17.35 25.76
CA LEU A 111 13.50 17.17 24.32
C LEU A 111 12.16 17.07 23.60
N GLY A 112 11.19 16.33 24.16
CA GLY A 112 9.82 16.28 23.65
C GLY A 112 9.16 17.65 23.56
N VAL A 113 9.25 18.45 24.62
CA VAL A 113 8.71 19.81 24.66
C VAL A 113 9.38 20.73 23.64
N VAL A 114 10.70 20.68 23.49
CA VAL A 114 11.42 21.45 22.45
C VAL A 114 11.00 21.02 21.05
N THR A 115 10.69 19.75 20.85
CA THR A 115 10.21 19.25 19.55
C THR A 115 8.78 19.69 19.25
N ALA A 116 7.98 19.94 20.28
CA ALA A 116 6.61 20.45 20.19
C ALA A 116 6.46 21.90 20.66
N ALA A 117 7.50 22.71 20.51
CA ALA A 117 7.47 24.17 20.65
C ALA A 117 7.71 24.82 19.29
#